data_AF-A0A1Q7VBN7-F1
#
_entry.id   AF-A0A1Q7VBN7-F1
#
_cell.length_a   1.000
_cell.length_b   1.000
_cell.length_c   1.000
_cell.angle_alpha   90.00
_cell.angle_beta   90.00
_cell.angle_gamma   90.00
#
_symmetry.space_group_name_H-M   'P 1'
#
loop_
_entity.id
_entity.type
_entity.pdbx_description
1 polymer ?
#
loop_
_entity_poly.entity_id
_entity_poly.type
_entity_poly.pdbx_seq_one_letter_code
_entity_poly.pdbx_strand_id
1 'polypeptide(L)'
;MLNWQKLVRQRLSGLALDGPEKNEVHAELAAHLEESYESLRTKGLPEQAAMQQTLAQVADWQDLCRKIQIARTVKENLMNDRVRQLWLPGLLTFMLSTGTLALLQIFGPKPWVVALRGVLPVGLMYVPWLLSLPLVGAMGAFLSYRAGGSRRAIFSSIVFPVMPFLASILLVLPVSLIFDRFIAHNIARMSLVMALLGWVLLPGVALLAGGLPAQFFFSRRLNPRRVVSG
;
A
#
# COMPACT_ATOMS: atom_id res chain seq x y z
N MET A 1 -8.47 -45.48 -19.18
CA MET A 1 -8.06 -44.08 -18.92
C MET A 1 -8.41 -43.71 -17.49
N LEU A 2 -7.42 -43.32 -16.72
CA LEU A 2 -7.57 -42.93 -15.32
C LEU A 2 -8.26 -41.55 -15.26
N ASN A 3 -9.23 -41.38 -14.36
CA ASN A 3 -9.91 -40.08 -14.20
C ASN A 3 -9.19 -39.26 -13.13
N TRP A 4 -8.13 -38.54 -13.53
CA TRP A 4 -7.27 -37.75 -12.65
C TRP A 4 -8.06 -36.72 -11.83
N GLN A 5 -9.08 -36.11 -12.43
CA GLN A 5 -9.94 -35.13 -11.77
C GLN A 5 -10.73 -35.73 -10.59
N LYS A 6 -11.24 -36.96 -10.73
CA LYS A 6 -11.90 -37.66 -9.61
C LYS A 6 -10.91 -38.01 -8.49
N LEU A 7 -9.71 -38.46 -8.85
CA LEU A 7 -8.66 -38.81 -7.89
C LEU A 7 -8.22 -37.59 -7.07
N VAL A 8 -7.92 -36.48 -7.74
CA VAL A 8 -7.55 -35.20 -7.13
C VAL A 8 -8.67 -34.68 -6.23
N ARG A 9 -9.92 -34.70 -6.69
CA ARG A 9 -11.09 -34.27 -5.91
C ARG A 9 -11.30 -35.10 -4.64
N GLN A 10 -11.03 -36.41 -4.70
CA GLN A 10 -11.13 -37.29 -3.54
C GLN A 10 -10.00 -37.03 -2.53
N ARG A 11 -8.76 -36.86 -3.02
CA ARG A 11 -7.56 -36.61 -2.20
C ARG A 11 -7.52 -35.22 -1.58
N LEU A 12 -8.02 -34.20 -2.27
CA LEU A 12 -8.12 -32.81 -1.80
C LEU A 12 -9.49 -32.47 -1.20
N SER A 13 -10.32 -33.47 -0.87
CA SER A 13 -11.65 -33.26 -0.32
C SER A 13 -11.65 -32.41 0.97
N GLY A 14 -10.62 -32.57 1.81
CA GLY A 14 -10.40 -31.81 3.04
C GLY A 14 -9.91 -30.36 2.86
N LEU A 15 -9.68 -29.90 1.64
CA LEU A 15 -9.31 -28.52 1.35
C LEU A 15 -10.54 -27.61 1.49
N ALA A 16 -10.52 -26.74 2.49
CA ALA A 16 -11.53 -25.70 2.71
C ALA A 16 -11.31 -24.53 1.72
N LEU A 17 -11.72 -24.74 0.47
CA LEU A 17 -11.76 -23.72 -0.58
C LEU A 17 -13.21 -23.40 -0.96
N ASP A 18 -13.44 -22.16 -1.39
CA ASP A 18 -14.71 -21.76 -1.98
C ASP A 18 -15.00 -22.54 -3.25
N GLY A 19 -16.28 -22.86 -3.49
CA GLY A 19 -16.74 -23.74 -4.57
C GLY A 19 -16.08 -23.50 -5.95
N PRO A 20 -16.00 -22.27 -6.47
CA PRO A 20 -15.40 -22.02 -7.78
C PRO A 20 -13.86 -22.20 -7.79
N GLU A 21 -13.15 -21.63 -6.81
CA GLU A 21 -11.68 -21.77 -6.71
C GLU A 21 -11.25 -23.21 -6.42
N LYS A 22 -12.03 -23.95 -5.65
CA LYS A 22 -11.81 -25.37 -5.39
C LYS A 22 -11.79 -26.18 -6.68
N ASN A 23 -12.71 -25.86 -7.60
CA ASN A 23 -12.80 -26.56 -8.87
C ASN A 23 -11.64 -26.21 -9.80
N GLU A 24 -11.19 -24.95 -9.78
CA GLU A 24 -10.03 -24.49 -10.55
C GLU A 24 -8.74 -25.16 -10.08
N VAL A 25 -8.45 -25.14 -8.78
CA VAL A 25 -7.27 -25.82 -8.20
C VAL A 25 -7.30 -27.32 -8.47
N HIS A 26 -8.48 -27.96 -8.38
CA HIS A 26 -8.62 -29.37 -8.72
C HIS A 26 -8.39 -29.65 -10.22
N ALA A 27 -8.85 -28.77 -11.11
CA ALA A 27 -8.67 -28.92 -12.54
C ALA A 27 -7.20 -28.74 -12.94
N GLU A 28 -6.54 -27.72 -12.40
CA GLU A 28 -5.13 -27.43 -12.68
C GLU A 28 -4.21 -28.55 -12.16
N LEU A 29 -4.44 -29.02 -10.93
CA LEU A 29 -3.63 -30.12 -10.38
C LEU A 29 -3.88 -31.45 -11.12
N ALA A 30 -5.12 -31.71 -11.55
CA ALA A 30 -5.43 -32.88 -12.36
C ALA A 30 -4.75 -32.82 -13.74
N ALA A 31 -4.79 -31.66 -14.40
CA ALA A 31 -4.12 -31.46 -15.68
C ALA A 31 -2.59 -31.63 -15.55
N HIS A 32 -1.99 -31.13 -14.48
CA HIS A 32 -0.55 -31.27 -14.25
C HIS A 32 -0.12 -32.74 -14.02
N LEU A 33 -0.94 -33.52 -13.31
CA LEU A 33 -0.68 -34.96 -13.10
C LEU A 33 -0.89 -35.75 -14.38
N GLU A 34 -1.90 -35.40 -15.17
CA GLU A 34 -2.16 -36.00 -16.47
C GLU A 34 -1.00 -35.75 -17.44
N GLU A 35 -0.52 -34.50 -17.53
CA GLU A 35 0.66 -34.14 -18.33
C GLU A 35 1.91 -34.91 -17.88
N SER A 36 2.12 -35.04 -16.57
CA SER A 36 3.24 -35.79 -16.01
C SER A 36 3.15 -37.29 -16.33
N TYR A 37 1.94 -37.85 -16.28
CA TYR A 37 1.68 -39.23 -16.68
C TYR A 37 1.94 -39.45 -18.17
N GLU A 38 1.43 -38.57 -19.05
CA GLU A 38 1.66 -38.66 -20.50
C GLU A 38 3.15 -38.51 -20.85
N SER A 39 3.87 -37.64 -20.14
CA SER A 39 5.33 -37.49 -20.28
C SER A 39 6.09 -38.78 -19.93
N LEU A 40 5.66 -39.53 -18.91
CA LEU A 40 6.26 -40.81 -18.56
C LEU A 40 5.89 -41.92 -19.55
N ARG A 41 4.66 -41.89 -20.08
CA ARG A 41 4.20 -42.84 -21.11
C ARG A 41 4.94 -42.65 -22.43
N THR A 42 5.16 -41.42 -22.86
CA THR A 42 5.94 -41.11 -24.08
C THR A 42 7.41 -41.50 -23.96
N LYS A 43 7.95 -41.56 -22.73
CA LYS A 43 9.29 -42.11 -22.43
C LYS A 43 9.34 -43.64 -22.39
N GLY A 44 8.25 -44.33 -22.72
CA GLY A 44 8.19 -45.78 -22.83
C GLY A 44 7.96 -46.51 -21.50
N LEU A 45 7.62 -45.81 -20.41
CA LEU A 45 7.30 -46.49 -19.16
C LEU A 45 5.96 -47.26 -19.26
N PRO A 46 5.89 -48.46 -18.66
CA PRO A 46 4.64 -49.20 -18.56
C PRO A 46 3.63 -48.42 -17.71
N GLU A 47 2.34 -48.55 -18.06
CA GLU A 47 1.23 -47.75 -17.51
C GLU A 47 1.20 -47.76 -15.97
N GLN A 48 1.41 -48.92 -15.36
CA GLN A 48 1.42 -49.07 -13.90
C GLN A 48 2.59 -48.33 -13.23
N ALA A 49 3.78 -48.35 -13.86
CA ALA A 49 4.96 -47.66 -13.35
C ALA A 49 4.84 -46.14 -13.54
N ALA A 50 4.34 -45.70 -14.71
CA ALA A 50 4.06 -44.29 -14.96
C ALA A 50 3.05 -43.74 -13.95
N MET A 51 1.98 -44.48 -13.65
CA MET A 51 0.98 -44.06 -12.67
C MET A 51 1.56 -43.98 -11.24
N GLN A 52 2.31 -44.99 -10.80
CA GLN A 52 2.96 -44.96 -9.48
C GLN A 52 3.95 -43.81 -9.37
N GLN A 53 4.72 -43.55 -10.42
CA GLN A 53 5.73 -42.50 -10.42
C GLN A 53 5.12 -41.09 -10.47
N THR A 54 4.03 -40.89 -11.23
CA THR A 54 3.24 -39.64 -11.20
C THR A 54 2.65 -39.40 -9.82
N LEU A 55 2.07 -40.41 -9.18
CA LEU A 55 1.50 -40.27 -7.84
C LEU A 55 2.59 -40.05 -6.77
N ALA A 56 3.79 -40.61 -6.97
CA ALA A 56 4.93 -40.40 -6.09
C ALA A 56 5.51 -38.97 -6.15
N GLN A 57 5.25 -38.21 -7.22
CA GLN A 57 5.61 -36.78 -7.28
C GLN A 57 4.88 -35.98 -6.20
N VAL A 58 3.66 -36.39 -5.85
CA VAL A 58 2.91 -35.84 -4.71
C VAL A 58 3.07 -36.81 -3.53
N ALA A 59 4.27 -36.80 -2.95
CA ALA A 59 4.65 -37.69 -1.86
C ALA A 59 3.71 -37.58 -0.65
N ASP A 60 3.20 -36.38 -0.35
CA ASP A 60 2.25 -36.14 0.74
C ASP A 60 1.16 -35.15 0.33
N TRP A 61 -0.04 -35.69 0.14
CA TRP A 61 -1.24 -34.92 -0.21
C TRP A 61 -1.72 -34.02 0.94
N GLN A 62 -1.47 -34.40 2.19
CA GLN A 62 -1.84 -33.59 3.35
C GLN A 62 -0.90 -32.39 3.50
N ASP A 63 0.39 -32.58 3.23
CA ASP A 63 1.35 -31.48 3.22
C ASP A 63 1.06 -30.48 2.09
N LEU A 64 0.66 -30.96 0.91
CA LEU A 64 0.22 -30.11 -0.20
C LEU A 64 -1.02 -29.28 0.20
N CYS A 65 -2.04 -29.91 0.80
CA CYS A 65 -3.21 -29.21 1.34
C CYS A 65 -2.81 -28.11 2.34
N ARG A 66 -1.92 -28.44 3.28
CA ARG A 66 -1.44 -27.53 4.31
C ARG A 66 -0.68 -26.35 3.70
N LYS A 67 0.19 -26.57 2.73
CA LYS A 67 0.95 -25.52 2.03
C LYS A 67 0.03 -24.56 1.29
N ILE A 68 -0.99 -25.09 0.59
CA ILE A 68 -2.00 -24.27 -0.11
C ILE A 68 -2.78 -23.40 0.88
N GLN A 69 -3.21 -23.97 2.01
CA GLN A 69 -3.92 -23.22 3.05
C GLN A 69 -3.05 -22.12 3.67
N ILE A 70 -1.81 -22.44 4.07
CA ILE A 70 -0.88 -21.47 4.67
C ILE A 70 -0.61 -20.31 3.70
N ALA A 71 -0.32 -20.60 2.43
CA ALA A 71 -0.06 -19.57 1.44
C ALA A 71 -1.25 -18.63 1.25
N ARG A 72 -2.48 -19.16 1.25
CA ARG A 72 -3.71 -18.36 1.15
C ARG A 72 -3.93 -17.50 2.38
N THR A 73 -3.90 -18.10 3.57
CA THR A 73 -4.12 -17.38 4.84
C THR A 73 -3.10 -16.27 5.03
N VAL A 74 -1.83 -16.48 4.66
CA VAL A 74 -0.80 -15.45 4.73
C VAL A 74 -1.06 -14.32 3.72
N LYS A 75 -1.40 -14.65 2.46
CA LYS A 75 -1.68 -13.65 1.41
C LYS A 75 -2.89 -12.79 1.74
N GLU A 76 -3.99 -13.41 2.18
CA GLU A 76 -5.24 -12.73 2.52
C GLU A 76 -5.08 -11.81 3.73
N ASN A 77 -4.45 -12.30 4.81
CA ASN A 77 -4.18 -11.47 5.98
C ASN A 77 -3.24 -10.30 5.66
N LEU A 78 -2.18 -10.51 4.87
CA LEU A 78 -1.27 -9.44 4.44
C LEU A 78 -1.95 -8.35 3.60
N MET A 79 -2.86 -8.74 2.71
CA MET A 79 -3.62 -7.79 1.89
C MET A 79 -4.55 -6.95 2.77
N ASN A 80 -5.26 -7.59 3.70
CA ASN A 80 -6.20 -6.90 4.59
C ASN A 80 -5.46 -5.97 5.58
N ASP A 81 -4.31 -6.41 6.10
CA ASP A 81 -3.46 -5.59 6.96
C ASP A 81 -2.92 -4.35 6.25
N ARG A 82 -2.43 -4.46 5.00
CA ARG A 82 -1.96 -3.30 4.23
C ARG A 82 -3.08 -2.32 3.91
N VAL A 83 -4.27 -2.83 3.56
CA VAL A 83 -5.43 -1.97 3.29
C VAL A 83 -5.83 -1.22 4.56
N ARG A 84 -5.91 -1.92 5.70
CA ARG A 84 -6.36 -1.36 6.98
C ARG A 84 -5.30 -0.47 7.66
N GLN A 85 -4.02 -0.76 7.49
CA GLN A 85 -2.91 -0.01 8.10
C GLN A 85 -2.43 1.17 7.27
N LEU A 86 -2.58 1.13 5.93
CA LEU A 86 -1.92 2.10 5.05
C LEU A 86 -2.91 2.84 4.14
N TRP A 87 -3.83 2.11 3.50
CA TRP A 87 -4.78 2.73 2.57
C TRP A 87 -5.94 3.44 3.27
N LEU A 88 -6.57 2.77 4.24
CA LEU A 88 -7.74 3.31 4.94
C LEU A 88 -7.38 4.61 5.70
N PRO A 89 -6.30 4.65 6.51
CA PRO A 89 -5.90 5.88 7.18
C PRO A 89 -5.44 6.95 6.18
N GLY A 90 -4.62 6.56 5.19
CA GLY A 90 -4.07 7.47 4.19
C GLY A 90 -5.16 8.16 3.37
N LEU A 91 -6.14 7.42 2.89
CA LEU A 91 -7.27 7.94 2.12
C LEU A 91 -8.18 8.83 2.98
N LEU A 92 -8.40 8.45 4.24
CA LEU A 92 -9.19 9.28 5.16
C LEU A 92 -8.50 10.61 5.45
N THR A 93 -7.19 10.59 5.76
CA THR A 93 -6.42 11.82 5.97
C THR A 93 -6.32 12.67 4.71
N PHE A 94 -6.27 12.03 3.54
CA PHE A 94 -6.29 12.73 2.25
C PHE A 94 -7.63 13.41 2.00
N MET A 95 -8.75 12.71 2.22
CA MET A 95 -10.10 13.26 2.11
C MET A 95 -10.33 14.41 3.10
N LEU A 96 -9.88 14.25 4.35
CA LEU A 96 -9.99 15.31 5.36
C LEU A 96 -9.16 16.52 4.95
N SER A 97 -7.89 16.34 4.59
CA SER A 97 -6.98 17.43 4.21
C SER A 97 -7.49 18.18 2.99
N THR A 98 -7.86 17.45 1.93
CA THR A 98 -8.36 18.01 0.67
C THR A 98 -9.73 18.65 0.85
N GLY A 99 -10.63 18.02 1.61
CA GLY A 99 -11.96 18.57 1.92
C GLY A 99 -11.88 19.85 2.73
N THR A 100 -10.97 19.92 3.71
CA THR A 100 -10.76 21.14 4.50
C THR A 100 -10.20 22.27 3.63
N LEU A 101 -9.27 21.96 2.73
CA LEU A 101 -8.74 22.94 1.77
C LEU A 101 -9.83 23.45 0.82
N ALA A 102 -10.67 22.56 0.28
CA ALA A 102 -11.79 22.91 -0.58
C ALA A 102 -12.82 23.79 0.16
N LEU A 103 -13.17 23.43 1.40
CA LEU A 103 -14.06 24.23 2.24
C LEU A 103 -13.48 25.62 2.56
N LEU A 104 -12.17 25.71 2.83
CA LEU A 104 -11.48 26.98 3.04
C LEU A 104 -11.36 27.82 1.75
N GLN A 105 -11.34 27.20 0.58
CA GLN A 105 -11.41 27.93 -0.70
C GLN A 105 -12.82 28.44 -1.00
N ILE A 106 -13.86 27.69 -0.62
CA ILE A 106 -15.26 28.06 -0.85
C ILE A 106 -15.74 29.11 0.16
N PHE A 107 -15.39 28.94 1.44
CA PHE A 107 -15.95 29.74 2.55
C PHE A 107 -14.91 30.62 3.28
N GLY A 108 -13.62 30.44 3.01
CA GLY A 108 -12.56 31.16 3.74
C GLY A 108 -12.33 32.58 3.23
N PRO A 109 -11.84 33.50 4.09
CA PRO A 109 -11.47 34.85 3.69
C PRO A 109 -10.38 34.82 2.61
N LYS A 110 -10.38 35.82 1.72
CA LYS A 110 -9.42 35.97 0.61
C LYS A 110 -7.99 35.66 1.10
N PRO A 111 -7.23 34.79 0.40
CA PRO A 111 -5.91 34.36 0.84
C PRO A 111 -5.01 35.57 1.06
N TRP A 112 -4.26 35.58 2.16
CA TRP A 112 -3.34 36.68 2.45
C TRP A 112 -2.18 36.63 1.46
N VAL A 113 -2.25 37.48 0.44
CA VAL A 113 -1.25 37.57 -0.61
C VAL A 113 -0.11 38.42 -0.09
N VAL A 114 0.99 37.80 0.33
CA VAL A 114 2.23 38.54 0.60
C VAL A 114 2.87 38.88 -0.74
N ALA A 115 2.57 40.05 -1.28
CA ALA A 115 3.23 40.59 -2.46
C ALA A 115 4.57 41.21 -2.06
N LEU A 116 5.67 40.47 -2.22
CA LEU A 116 7.00 41.04 -2.13
C LEU A 116 7.32 41.72 -3.47
N ARG A 117 7.24 43.06 -3.50
CA ARG A 117 7.68 43.95 -4.61
C ARG A 117 7.43 43.40 -6.03
N GLY A 118 6.18 43.46 -6.50
CA GLY A 118 5.87 43.38 -7.94
C GLY A 118 6.03 42.01 -8.61
N VAL A 119 6.34 40.95 -7.86
CA VAL A 119 6.25 39.57 -8.38
C VAL A 119 4.82 39.05 -8.15
N LEU A 120 4.20 38.49 -9.19
CA LEU A 120 2.93 37.72 -9.19
C LEU A 120 2.79 36.89 -7.90
N PRO A 121 1.57 36.67 -7.36
CA PRO A 121 1.37 36.16 -6.00
C PRO A 121 2.14 34.86 -5.73
N VAL A 122 3.27 34.97 -5.01
CA VAL A 122 4.30 33.90 -4.93
C VAL A 122 3.99 32.82 -3.91
N GLY A 123 2.89 32.91 -3.16
CA GLY A 123 2.49 31.84 -2.25
C GLY A 123 1.20 32.13 -1.53
N LEU A 124 0.17 31.32 -1.78
CA LEU A 124 -1.01 31.27 -0.92
C LEU A 124 -0.63 30.54 0.37
N MET A 125 -0.11 31.28 1.37
CA MET A 125 0.13 30.70 2.69
C MET A 125 -1.20 30.61 3.44
N TYR A 126 -1.85 29.45 3.37
CA TYR A 126 -3.01 29.14 4.19
C TYR A 126 -2.55 28.85 5.63
N VAL A 127 -2.27 29.91 6.40
CA VAL A 127 -1.87 29.82 7.82
C VAL A 127 -2.84 28.94 8.65
N PRO A 128 -4.17 29.00 8.48
CA PRO A 128 -5.10 28.10 9.16
C PRO A 128 -4.93 26.63 8.77
N TRP A 129 -4.56 26.35 7.52
CA TRP A 129 -4.27 24.99 7.05
C TRP A 129 -2.95 24.49 7.62
N LEU A 130 -1.90 25.31 7.63
CA LEU A 130 -0.61 24.95 8.24
C LEU A 130 -0.74 24.65 9.75
N LEU A 131 -1.65 25.34 10.45
CA LEU A 131 -1.95 25.10 11.87
C LEU A 131 -2.69 23.79 12.13
N SER A 132 -3.45 23.26 11.16
CA SER A 132 -4.16 21.99 11.32
C SER A 132 -3.29 20.77 11.00
N LEU A 133 -2.23 20.94 10.20
CA LEU A 133 -1.33 19.86 9.79
C LEU A 133 -0.65 19.10 10.94
N PRO A 134 -0.17 19.74 12.03
CA PRO A 134 0.36 19.01 13.17
C PRO A 134 -0.65 18.06 13.82
N LEU A 135 -1.93 18.47 13.91
CA LEU A 135 -3.01 17.61 14.43
C LEU A 135 -3.27 16.44 13.48
N VAL A 136 -3.27 16.68 12.16
CA VAL A 136 -3.43 15.64 11.14
C VAL A 136 -2.26 14.63 11.18
N GLY A 137 -1.03 15.11 11.33
CA GLY A 137 0.16 14.26 11.46
C GLY A 137 0.12 13.39 12.72
N ALA A 138 -0.31 13.97 13.85
CA ALA A 138 -0.51 13.24 15.10
C ALA A 138 -1.63 12.18 14.98
N MET A 139 -2.73 12.52 14.29
CA MET A 139 -3.84 11.59 14.05
C MET A 139 -3.42 10.42 13.16
N GLY A 140 -2.67 10.67 12.09
CA GLY A 140 -2.12 9.62 11.21
C GLY A 140 -1.19 8.68 11.98
N ALA A 141 -0.34 9.23 12.86
CA ALA A 141 0.52 8.45 13.73
C ALA A 141 -0.28 7.58 14.72
N PHE A 142 -1.34 8.13 15.32
CA PHE A 142 -2.20 7.41 16.27
C PHE A 142 -3.00 6.27 15.60
N LEU A 143 -3.59 6.53 14.43
CA LEU A 143 -4.36 5.51 13.70
C LEU A 143 -3.46 4.37 13.19
N SER A 144 -2.28 4.70 12.67
CA SER A 144 -1.30 3.70 12.24
C SER A 144 -0.77 2.87 13.43
N TYR A 145 -0.55 3.51 14.58
CA TYR A 145 -0.22 2.82 15.83
C TYR A 145 -1.34 1.88 16.29
N ARG A 146 -2.60 2.35 16.29
CA ARG A 146 -3.76 1.54 16.69
C ARG A 146 -3.98 0.33 15.78
N ALA A 147 -3.59 0.43 14.51
CA ALA A 147 -3.65 -0.66 13.54
C ALA A 147 -2.47 -1.64 13.64
N GLY A 148 -1.54 -1.46 14.59
CA GLY A 148 -0.37 -2.33 14.78
C GLY A 148 0.78 -2.04 13.82
N GLY A 149 0.80 -0.86 13.20
CA GLY A 149 1.82 -0.47 12.22
C GLY A 149 3.23 -0.40 12.80
N SER A 150 4.20 -0.87 12.02
CA SER A 150 5.63 -0.71 12.34
C SER A 150 6.05 0.77 12.34
N ARG A 151 7.20 1.11 12.96
CA ARG A 151 7.74 2.50 12.98
C ARG A 151 7.86 3.12 11.58
N ARG A 152 8.17 2.30 10.56
CA ARG A 152 8.22 2.75 9.16
C ARG A 152 6.83 3.02 8.58
N ALA A 153 5.84 2.19 8.90
CA ALA A 153 4.46 2.38 8.46
C ALA A 153 3.82 3.64 9.08
N ILE A 154 4.10 3.91 10.35
CA ILE A 154 3.68 5.13 11.05
C ILE A 154 4.29 6.37 10.38
N PHE A 155 5.60 6.34 10.10
CA PHE A 155 6.27 7.44 9.38
C PHE A 155 5.70 7.67 7.98
N SER A 156 5.49 6.60 7.21
CA SER A 156 4.88 6.69 5.88
C SER A 156 3.47 7.27 5.93
N SER A 157 2.67 6.95 6.95
CA SER A 157 1.33 7.51 7.14
C SER A 157 1.34 9.01 7.45
N ILE A 158 2.39 9.53 8.11
CA ILE A 158 2.54 10.96 8.41
C ILE A 158 2.89 11.75 7.14
N VAL A 159 3.75 11.18 6.28
CA VAL A 159 4.26 11.86 5.07
C VAL A 159 3.32 11.71 3.87
N PHE A 160 2.46 10.68 3.86
CA PHE A 160 1.54 10.38 2.77
C PHE A 160 0.73 11.58 2.24
N PRO A 161 0.17 12.49 3.07
CA PRO A 161 -0.62 13.62 2.59
C PRO A 161 0.16 14.61 1.71
N VAL A 162 1.49 14.63 1.80
CA VAL A 162 2.37 15.53 1.02
C VAL A 162 2.72 14.94 -0.35
N MET A 163 2.66 13.62 -0.50
CA MET A 163 3.09 12.92 -1.72
C MET A 163 2.28 13.31 -2.97
N PRO A 164 0.93 13.48 -2.91
CA PRO A 164 0.17 13.96 -4.05
C PRO A 164 0.59 15.35 -4.50
N PHE A 165 0.87 16.29 -3.57
CA PHE A 165 1.33 17.63 -3.91
C PHE A 165 2.70 17.61 -4.58
N LEU A 166 3.63 16.79 -4.07
CA LEU A 166 4.94 16.59 -4.70
C LEU A 166 4.79 16.01 -6.12
N ALA A 167 3.93 15.00 -6.30
CA ALA A 167 3.67 14.40 -7.60
C ALA A 167 3.03 15.40 -8.58
N SER A 168 2.07 16.20 -8.12
CA SER A 168 1.45 17.25 -8.93
C SER A 168 2.47 18.30 -9.36
N ILE A 169 3.34 18.75 -8.46
CA ILE A 169 4.40 19.72 -8.79
C ILE A 169 5.38 19.13 -9.82
N LEU A 170 5.77 17.86 -9.64
CA LEU A 170 6.70 17.18 -10.54
C LEU A 170 6.08 16.85 -11.90
N LEU A 171 4.75 16.76 -12.02
CA LEU A 171 4.07 16.46 -13.28
C LEU A 171 3.60 17.72 -14.01
N VAL A 172 3.03 18.69 -13.29
CA VAL A 172 2.48 19.93 -13.86
C VAL A 172 3.58 20.89 -14.30
N LEU A 173 4.68 21.01 -13.54
CA LEU A 173 5.74 21.96 -13.90
C LEU A 173 6.48 21.59 -15.19
N PRO A 174 6.93 20.34 -15.42
CA PRO A 174 7.58 19.99 -16.69
C PRO A 174 6.65 20.14 -17.89
N VAL A 175 5.37 19.79 -17.73
CA VAL A 175 4.36 19.99 -18.77
C VAL A 175 4.22 21.48 -19.07
N SER A 176 4.08 22.34 -18.06
CA SER A 176 4.00 23.79 -18.26
C SER A 176 5.26 24.37 -18.92
N LEU A 177 6.45 23.87 -18.60
CA LEU A 177 7.72 24.27 -19.22
C LEU A 177 7.85 23.84 -20.70
N ILE A 178 7.27 22.70 -21.07
CA ILE A 178 7.27 22.19 -22.45
C ILE A 178 6.30 22.98 -23.33
N PHE A 179 5.13 23.34 -22.80
CA PHE A 179 4.10 24.08 -23.53
C PHE A 179 4.38 25.59 -23.60
N ASP A 180 5.06 26.16 -22.61
CA ASP A 180 5.23 27.60 -22.50
C ASP A 180 6.69 28.03 -22.81
N ARG A 181 7.03 28.17 -24.10
CA ARG A 181 8.36 28.62 -24.56
C ARG A 181 8.69 30.09 -24.21
N PHE A 182 7.81 30.79 -23.49
CA PHE A 182 7.90 32.23 -23.26
C PHE A 182 8.36 32.66 -21.85
N ILE A 183 8.48 31.72 -20.90
CA ILE A 183 8.91 32.05 -19.53
C ILE A 183 10.42 31.91 -19.42
N ALA A 184 11.10 33.01 -19.06
CA ALA A 184 12.54 32.99 -18.78
C ALA A 184 12.87 31.88 -17.77
N HIS A 185 13.83 31.02 -18.10
CA HIS A 185 14.20 29.83 -17.30
C HIS A 185 14.54 30.17 -15.82
N ASN A 186 14.92 31.42 -15.52
CA ASN A 186 15.13 31.88 -14.14
C ASN A 186 13.83 32.03 -13.35
N ILE A 187 12.77 32.55 -13.98
CA ILE A 187 11.47 32.77 -13.34
C ILE A 187 10.79 31.42 -13.05
N ALA A 188 10.86 30.48 -14.00
CA ALA A 188 10.31 29.14 -13.80
C ALA A 188 11.07 28.31 -12.75
N ARG A 189 12.40 28.49 -12.62
CA ARG A 189 13.18 27.87 -11.54
C ARG A 189 12.79 28.44 -10.17
N MET A 190 12.62 29.75 -10.07
CA MET A 190 12.22 30.40 -8.83
C MET A 190 10.80 30.00 -8.40
N SER A 191 9.85 29.91 -9.34
CA SER A 191 8.49 29.45 -9.04
C SER A 191 8.44 27.99 -8.60
N LEU A 192 9.28 27.13 -9.19
CA LEU A 192 9.43 25.73 -8.77
C LEU A 192 9.96 25.63 -7.34
N VAL A 193 11.00 26.39 -7.00
CA VAL A 193 11.58 26.41 -5.66
C VAL A 193 10.55 26.90 -4.63
N MET A 194 9.82 27.97 -4.94
CA MET A 194 8.80 28.53 -4.05
C MET A 194 7.59 27.59 -3.92
N ALA A 195 7.20 26.89 -4.98
CA ALA A 195 6.14 25.88 -4.94
C ALA A 195 6.54 24.68 -4.06
N LEU A 196 7.76 24.16 -4.21
CA LEU A 196 8.28 23.09 -3.36
C LEU A 196 8.38 23.51 -1.89
N LEU A 197 8.85 24.73 -1.63
CA LEU A 197 8.91 25.28 -0.27
C LEU A 197 7.51 25.38 0.33
N GLY A 198 6.58 26.06 -0.34
CA GLY A 198 5.24 26.35 0.18
C GLY A 198 4.31 25.15 0.29
N TRP A 199 4.39 24.20 -0.64
CA TRP A 199 3.41 23.10 -0.77
C TRP A 199 3.95 21.73 -0.37
N VAL A 200 5.27 21.56 -0.26
CA VAL A 200 5.87 20.28 0.13
C VAL A 200 6.65 20.43 1.42
N LEU A 201 7.57 21.39 1.49
CA LEU A 201 8.48 21.52 2.63
C LEU A 201 7.76 22.02 3.88
N LEU A 202 7.07 23.15 3.81
CA LEU A 202 6.34 23.72 4.95
C LEU A 202 5.25 22.76 5.48
N PRO A 203 4.39 22.16 4.62
CA PRO A 203 3.38 21.21 5.07
C PRO A 203 3.98 19.92 5.64
N GLY A 204 5.05 19.41 5.02
CA GLY A 204 5.77 18.23 5.51
C GLY A 204 6.40 18.44 6.88
N VAL A 205 7.04 19.59 7.10
CA VAL A 205 7.61 19.96 8.40
C VAL A 205 6.51 20.08 9.46
N ALA A 206 5.37 20.70 9.12
CA ALA A 206 4.23 20.82 10.05
C ALA A 206 3.62 19.46 10.42
N LEU A 207 3.47 18.56 9.44
CA LEU A 207 2.99 17.18 9.68
C LEU A 207 3.96 16.39 10.57
N LEU A 208 5.26 16.49 10.31
CA LEU A 208 6.29 15.82 11.10
C LEU A 208 6.39 16.39 12.53
N ALA A 209 6.20 17.70 12.70
CA ALA A 209 6.21 18.36 14.00
C ALA A 209 5.12 17.80 14.94
N GLY A 210 3.96 17.39 14.40
CA GLY A 210 2.91 16.71 15.18
C GLY A 210 3.05 15.19 15.23
N GLY A 211 3.46 14.56 14.13
CA GLY A 211 3.51 13.11 13.99
C GLY A 211 4.68 12.45 14.74
N LEU A 212 5.87 13.06 14.74
CA LEU A 212 7.07 12.48 15.38
C LEU A 212 6.97 12.44 16.92
N PRO A 213 6.51 13.51 17.62
CA PRO A 213 6.30 13.45 19.07
C PRO A 213 5.23 12.42 19.46
N ALA A 214 4.15 12.32 18.68
CA ALA A 214 3.09 11.32 18.89
C ALA A 214 3.64 9.89 18.74
N GLN A 215 4.40 9.63 17.66
CA GLN A 215 5.07 8.35 17.44
C GLN A 215 6.02 7.98 18.59
N PHE A 216 6.79 8.95 19.10
CA PHE A 216 7.71 8.73 20.22
C PHE A 216 6.96 8.42 21.53
N PHE A 217 5.87 9.13 21.81
CA PHE A 217 5.03 8.90 22.98
C PHE A 217 4.37 7.51 22.95
N PHE A 218 3.84 7.09 21.80
CA PHE A 218 3.26 5.76 21.64
C PHE A 218 4.30 4.64 21.69
N SER A 219 5.50 4.87 21.16
CA SER A 219 6.62 3.91 21.24
C SER A 219 7.09 3.69 22.69
N ARG A 220 7.04 4.72 23.55
CA ARG A 220 7.45 4.62 24.95
C ARG A 220 6.46 3.85 25.83
N ARG A 221 5.15 3.91 25.55
CA ARG A 221 4.12 3.18 26.33
C ARG A 221 4.18 1.65 26.21
N LEU A 222 4.95 1.10 25.26
CA LEU A 222 5.11 -0.35 25.08
C LEU A 222 6.35 -0.95 25.76
N ASN A 223 7.27 -0.13 26.28
CA ASN A 223 8.47 -0.64 26.97
C ASN A 223 8.32 -1.07 28.45
N PRO A 224 7.15 -1.02 29.15
CA PRO A 224 7.03 -1.63 30.48
C PRO A 224 6.71 -3.14 30.46
N ARG A 225 6.21 -3.70 29.35
CA ARG A 225 5.69 -5.09 29.32
C ARG A 225 6.69 -6.18 28.87
N ARG A 226 7.96 -5.83 28.66
CA ARG A 226 9.02 -6.82 28.32
C ARG A 226 9.93 -7.22 29.50
N VAL A 227 9.62 -6.81 30.72
CA VAL A 227 10.46 -7.11 31.91
C VAL A 227 9.87 -8.24 32.79
N VAL A 228 8.75 -8.85 32.43
CA VAL A 228 8.21 -10.03 33.17
C VAL A 228 8.21 -11.26 32.25
N SER A 229 9.39 -11.70 31.87
CA SER A 229 9.66 -13.06 31.39
C SER A 229 11.17 -13.27 31.38
N GLY A 230 11.75 -13.32 32.58
CA GLY A 230 13.11 -13.74 32.88
C GLY A 230 13.01 -14.66 34.08
#